data_AF-A0A2N8M7D5-F1
#
_entry.id   AF-A0A2N8M7D5-F1
#
_cell.length_a   1.000
_cell.length_b   1.000
_cell.length_c   1.000
_cell.angle_alpha   90.00
_cell.angle_beta   90.00
_cell.angle_gamma   90.00
#
_symmetry.space_group_name_H-M   'P 1'
#
loop_
_entity.id
_entity.type
_entity.pdbx_description
1 polymer ?
#
loop_
_entity_poly.entity_id
_entity_poly.type
_entity_poly.pdbx_seq_one_letter_code
_entity_poly.pdbx_strand_id
1 'polypeptide(L)'
;MVTPDGKKARQITLDDRDKKQFPKVIQRERKRHGLPPLSPEELAIEASKFTVKTVEPLLVQVNIGVRFAFLRQAMMKIAYELAFLWLGESYLDDPLAVELRAAILKDDIASTDFLAGYVGWAEPCSAFNFWTPHKAHHLAFASVVAGSVIVAARVFDIYAVAIPVSREVSRYVKTGADAMKLPFLAIDAASGRTIEATFGEEQHRLAREMTKHRRTPPFSDPLSVESAGSELQSV
;
A
#
# COMPACT_ATOMS: atom_id res chain seq x y z
N MET A 1 14.05 43.24 10.98
CA MET A 1 14.94 44.26 10.36
C MET A 1 14.50 45.62 10.88
N VAL A 2 15.41 46.53 11.25
CA VAL A 2 15.05 47.90 11.63
C VAL A 2 15.27 48.78 10.40
N THR A 3 14.25 49.51 9.95
CA THR A 3 14.34 50.41 8.79
C THR A 3 15.10 51.70 9.17
N PRO A 4 15.63 52.46 8.19
CA PRO A 4 16.38 53.70 8.44
C PRO A 4 15.63 54.73 9.32
N ASP A 5 14.31 54.69 9.28
CA ASP A 5 13.34 55.50 10.03
C ASP A 5 13.01 54.95 11.44
N GLY A 6 13.81 53.98 11.94
CA GLY A 6 13.72 53.45 13.30
C GLY A 6 12.57 52.46 13.54
N LYS A 7 11.80 52.10 12.50
CA LYS A 7 10.67 51.17 12.61
C LYS A 7 11.14 49.72 12.43
N LYS A 8 10.47 48.78 13.10
CA LYS A 8 10.77 47.34 12.96
C LYS A 8 9.96 46.75 11.80
N ALA A 9 10.63 46.39 10.71
CA ALA A 9 10.07 45.60 9.62
C ALA A 9 10.24 44.09 9.89
N ARG A 10 9.21 43.31 9.57
CA ARG A 10 9.22 41.84 9.60
C ARG A 10 8.80 41.31 8.24
N GLN A 11 9.52 40.29 7.79
CA GLN A 11 9.12 39.48 6.65
C GLN A 11 8.25 38.32 7.16
N ILE A 12 7.11 38.11 6.50
CA ILE A 12 6.20 37.00 6.81
C ILE A 12 6.07 36.18 5.53
N THR A 13 6.47 34.91 5.60
CA THR A 13 6.33 33.96 4.49
C THR A 13 5.04 33.18 4.71
N LEU A 14 4.19 33.10 3.69
CA LEU A 14 2.92 32.36 3.72
C LEU A 14 2.81 31.49 2.47
N ASP A 15 2.15 30.34 2.62
CA ASP A 15 1.70 29.53 1.50
C ASP A 15 0.66 30.32 0.68
N ASP A 16 0.65 30.15 -0.64
CA ASP A 16 -0.26 30.84 -1.55
C ASP A 16 -1.74 30.59 -1.18
N ARG A 17 -2.03 29.37 -0.70
CA ARG A 17 -3.37 28.96 -0.24
C ARG A 17 -3.85 29.74 0.98
N ASP A 18 -2.91 30.27 1.76
CA ASP A 18 -3.17 30.98 3.00
C ASP A 18 -3.17 32.51 2.88
N LYS A 19 -3.03 33.06 1.66
CA LYS A 19 -3.08 34.52 1.42
C LYS A 19 -4.30 35.20 2.05
N LYS A 20 -5.46 34.56 2.03
CA LYS A 20 -6.71 35.08 2.63
C LYS A 20 -6.65 35.19 4.16
N GLN A 21 -5.69 34.54 4.81
CA GLN A 21 -5.52 34.57 6.26
C GLN A 21 -4.67 35.76 6.74
N PHE A 22 -4.02 36.49 5.83
CA PHE A 22 -3.14 37.60 6.19
C PHE A 22 -3.78 38.70 7.06
N PRO A 23 -5.05 39.11 6.84
CA PRO A 23 -5.75 40.04 7.74
C PRO A 23 -5.82 39.54 9.20
N LYS A 24 -5.94 38.22 9.41
CA LYS A 24 -5.93 37.62 10.76
C LYS A 24 -4.54 37.73 11.40
N VAL A 25 -3.48 37.63 10.61
CA VAL A 25 -2.09 37.79 11.08
C VAL A 25 -1.85 39.21 11.57
N ILE A 26 -2.33 40.23 10.84
CA ILE A 26 -2.23 41.65 11.25
C ILE A 26 -2.93 41.88 12.60
N GLN A 27 -4.17 41.42 12.75
CA GLN A 27 -4.92 41.58 14.00
C GLN A 27 -4.24 40.86 15.19
N ARG A 28 -3.68 39.67 14.95
CA ARG A 28 -2.95 38.91 15.97
C ARG A 28 -1.69 39.63 16.44
N GLU A 29 -0.93 40.24 15.53
CA GLU A 29 0.28 41.00 15.91
C GLU A 29 -0.09 42.30 16.63
N ARG A 30 -1.14 43.02 16.22
CA ARG A 30 -1.62 44.20 16.95
C ARG A 30 -2.00 43.88 18.38
N LYS A 31 -2.74 42.78 18.59
CA LYS A 31 -3.09 42.28 19.93
C LYS A 31 -1.86 41.96 20.78
N ARG A 32 -0.83 41.33 20.20
CA ARG A 32 0.44 41.02 20.88
C ARG A 32 1.21 42.26 21.34
N HIS A 33 0.99 43.40 20.68
CA HIS A 33 1.62 44.67 20.99
C HIS A 33 0.72 45.64 21.76
N GLY A 34 -0.45 45.18 22.24
CA GLY A 34 -1.40 46.01 23.00
C GLY A 34 -2.05 47.10 22.16
N LEU A 35 -2.02 47.01 20.83
CA LEU A 35 -2.65 47.97 19.93
C LEU A 35 -4.13 47.60 19.72
N PRO A 36 -5.03 48.61 19.62
CA PRO A 36 -6.44 48.36 19.34
C PRO A 36 -6.61 47.68 17.97
N PRO A 37 -7.62 46.80 17.81
CA PRO A 37 -7.88 46.16 16.53
C PRO A 37 -8.25 47.18 15.46
N LEU A 38 -7.82 46.93 14.21
CA LEU A 38 -8.22 47.77 13.07
C LEU A 38 -9.67 47.48 12.67
N SER A 39 -10.37 48.48 12.13
CA SER A 39 -11.66 48.27 11.48
C SER A 39 -11.48 47.42 10.21
N PRO A 40 -12.55 46.79 9.68
CA PRO A 40 -12.48 46.01 8.45
C PRO A 40 -11.94 46.81 7.25
N GLU A 41 -12.29 48.09 7.15
CA GLU A 41 -11.86 49.00 6.08
C GLU A 41 -10.38 49.36 6.22
N GLU A 42 -9.94 49.70 7.43
CA GLU A 42 -8.53 49.98 7.72
C GLU A 42 -7.65 48.75 7.55
N LEU A 43 -8.18 47.56 7.86
CA LEU A 43 -7.48 46.29 7.71
C LEU A 43 -7.26 45.93 6.24
N ALA A 44 -8.23 46.25 5.37
CA ALA A 44 -8.08 46.07 3.92
C ALA A 44 -7.03 47.03 3.33
N ILE A 45 -7.02 48.29 3.79
CA ILE A 45 -6.00 49.28 3.41
C ILE A 45 -4.62 48.89 3.91
N GLU A 46 -4.52 48.34 5.13
CA GLU A 46 -3.23 47.92 5.68
C GLU A 46 -2.73 46.65 4.99
N ALA A 47 -3.61 45.69 4.71
CA ALA A 47 -3.27 44.46 3.99
C ALA A 47 -2.79 44.72 2.54
N SER A 48 -3.20 45.83 1.91
CA SER A 48 -2.79 46.18 0.55
C SER A 48 -1.42 46.88 0.46
N LYS A 49 -0.83 47.33 1.60
CA LYS A 49 0.47 48.03 1.63
C LYS A 49 1.68 47.10 1.53
N PHE A 50 1.51 45.79 1.48
CA PHE A 50 2.63 44.84 1.50
C PHE A 50 3.07 44.42 0.11
N THR A 51 4.37 44.40 -0.12
CA THR A 51 4.98 43.85 -1.33
C THR A 51 5.06 42.33 -1.22
N VAL A 52 4.31 41.61 -2.07
CA VAL A 52 4.39 40.15 -2.16
C VAL A 52 5.52 39.78 -3.12
N LYS A 53 6.52 39.05 -2.62
CA LYS A 53 7.52 38.40 -3.48
C LYS A 53 7.29 36.90 -3.39
N THR A 54 7.01 36.26 -4.52
CA THR A 54 7.00 34.79 -4.61
C THR A 54 8.41 34.30 -4.34
N VAL A 55 8.57 33.50 -3.29
CA VAL A 55 9.81 32.77 -3.06
C VAL A 55 9.71 31.50 -3.89
N GLU A 56 10.64 31.28 -4.81
CA GLU A 56 10.68 30.01 -5.55
C GLU A 56 10.79 28.85 -4.54
N PRO A 57 10.05 27.75 -4.76
CA PRO A 57 10.10 26.61 -3.86
C PRO A 57 11.54 26.13 -3.75
N LEU A 58 12.08 26.18 -2.53
CA LEU A 58 13.40 25.63 -2.25
C LEU A 58 13.35 24.13 -2.57
N LEU A 59 14.20 23.70 -3.50
CA LEU A 59 14.42 22.29 -3.78
C LEU A 59 15.11 21.69 -2.55
N VAL A 60 14.33 21.14 -1.62
CA VAL A 60 14.86 20.45 -0.44
C VAL A 60 15.20 19.03 -0.85
N GLN A 61 16.48 18.75 -1.05
CA GLN A 61 16.95 17.39 -1.24
C GLN A 61 16.90 16.65 0.09
N VAL A 62 15.87 15.82 0.27
CA VAL A 62 15.77 14.92 1.42
C VAL A 62 16.35 13.57 1.03
N ASN A 63 17.45 13.18 1.67
CA ASN A 63 17.94 11.81 1.58
C ASN A 63 17.24 10.97 2.65
N ILE A 64 16.26 10.17 2.24
CA ILE A 64 15.59 9.22 3.12
C ILE A 64 16.34 7.89 3.05
N GLY A 65 17.05 7.54 4.13
CA GLY A 65 17.71 6.25 4.25
C GLY A 65 16.70 5.15 4.57
N VAL A 66 16.17 4.47 3.56
CA VAL A 66 15.28 3.31 3.74
C VAL A 66 16.12 2.04 3.82
N ARG A 67 15.99 1.27 4.91
CA ARG A 67 16.64 -0.03 5.08
C ARG A 67 15.61 -1.15 4.96
N PHE A 68 15.79 -2.04 4.00
CA PHE A 68 14.95 -3.23 3.78
C PHE A 68 15.45 -4.46 4.54
N ALA A 69 16.22 -4.26 5.61
CA ALA A 69 16.83 -5.33 6.41
C ALA A 69 15.82 -6.40 6.85
N PHE A 70 14.59 -6.01 7.17
CA PHE A 70 13.55 -6.92 7.65
C PHE A 70 12.45 -7.22 6.62
N LEU A 71 12.74 -7.03 5.33
CA LEU A 71 11.76 -7.26 4.27
C LEU A 71 11.26 -8.72 4.25
N ARG A 72 12.16 -9.69 4.47
CA ARG A 72 11.76 -11.11 4.53
C ARG A 72 10.74 -11.35 5.63
N GLN A 73 11.00 -10.84 6.83
CA GLN A 73 10.08 -10.91 7.97
C GLN A 73 8.75 -10.20 7.68
N ALA A 74 8.78 -8.99 7.10
CA ALA A 74 7.58 -8.23 6.79
C ALA A 74 6.66 -8.99 5.81
N MET A 75 7.24 -9.59 4.77
CA MET A 75 6.49 -10.40 3.81
C MET A 75 5.97 -11.70 4.43
N MET A 76 6.75 -12.38 5.27
CA MET A 76 6.27 -13.54 6.02
C MET A 76 5.16 -13.19 7.01
N LYS A 77 5.23 -12.01 7.63
CA LYS A 77 4.16 -11.49 8.49
C LYS A 77 2.87 -11.32 7.69
N ILE A 78 2.92 -10.74 6.49
CA ILE A 78 1.72 -10.66 5.63
C ILE A 78 1.10 -12.04 5.41
N ALA A 79 1.91 -13.04 5.04
CA ALA A 79 1.41 -14.40 4.84
C ALA A 79 0.84 -15.03 6.12
N TYR A 80 1.50 -14.82 7.27
CA TYR A 80 1.05 -15.30 8.58
C TYR A 80 -0.29 -14.69 8.99
N GLU A 81 -0.45 -13.37 8.84
CA GLU A 81 -1.69 -12.66 9.22
C GLU A 81 -2.85 -13.03 8.28
N LEU A 82 -2.58 -13.19 6.98
CA LEU A 82 -3.57 -13.70 6.04
C LEU A 82 -3.99 -15.14 6.39
N ALA A 83 -3.03 -16.00 6.78
CA ALA A 83 -3.34 -17.34 7.23
C ALA A 83 -4.23 -17.32 8.49
N PHE A 84 -3.93 -16.47 9.47
CA PHE A 84 -4.79 -16.31 10.65
C PHE A 84 -6.20 -15.84 10.26
N LEU A 85 -6.32 -14.83 9.40
CA LEU A 85 -7.60 -14.31 8.94
C LEU A 85 -8.43 -15.38 8.22
N TRP A 86 -7.79 -16.22 7.41
CA TRP A 86 -8.47 -17.19 6.55
C TRP A 86 -8.71 -18.55 7.20
N LEU A 87 -7.79 -19.02 8.04
CA LEU A 87 -7.86 -20.32 8.71
C LEU A 87 -8.46 -20.22 10.12
N GLY A 88 -8.67 -18.99 10.61
CA GLY A 88 -9.31 -18.69 11.88
C GLY A 88 -8.42 -18.93 13.10
N GLU A 89 -9.01 -18.80 14.29
CA GLU A 89 -8.27 -18.84 15.57
C GLU A 89 -7.50 -20.14 15.78
N SER A 90 -8.01 -21.27 15.28
CA SER A 90 -7.34 -22.57 15.38
C SER A 90 -5.94 -22.61 14.75
N TYR A 91 -5.62 -21.65 13.87
CA TYR A 91 -4.29 -21.49 13.27
C TYR A 91 -3.25 -21.03 14.30
N LEU A 92 -3.64 -20.31 15.35
CA LEU A 92 -2.70 -19.82 16.37
C LEU A 92 -2.01 -20.95 17.15
N ASP A 93 -2.65 -22.12 17.18
CA ASP A 93 -2.18 -23.37 17.78
C ASP A 93 -1.60 -24.35 16.73
N ASP A 94 -1.38 -23.90 15.50
CA ASP A 94 -0.66 -24.68 14.50
C ASP A 94 0.84 -24.69 14.82
N PRO A 95 1.52 -25.85 14.87
CA PRO A 95 2.96 -25.90 15.14
C PRO A 95 3.77 -24.98 14.22
N LEU A 96 3.42 -24.92 12.92
CA LEU A 96 4.13 -24.07 11.98
C LEU A 96 3.80 -22.59 12.18
N ALA A 97 2.57 -22.25 12.59
CA ALA A 97 2.22 -20.88 12.95
C ALA A 97 3.02 -20.39 14.17
N VAL A 98 3.22 -21.25 15.17
CA VAL A 98 4.05 -20.95 16.35
C VAL A 98 5.50 -20.69 15.93
N GLU A 99 6.07 -21.53 15.07
CA GLU A 99 7.41 -21.35 14.51
C GLU A 99 7.54 -20.04 13.72
N LEU A 100 6.59 -19.77 12.81
CA LEU A 100 6.53 -18.55 12.01
C LEU A 100 6.48 -17.31 12.90
N ARG A 101 5.56 -17.28 13.87
CA ARG A 101 5.40 -16.16 14.82
C ARG A 101 6.69 -15.93 15.62
N ALA A 102 7.30 -17.00 16.12
CA ALA A 102 8.54 -16.91 16.89
C ALA A 102 9.72 -16.38 16.05
N ALA A 103 9.79 -16.74 14.77
CA ALA A 103 10.82 -16.24 13.85
C ALA A 103 10.58 -14.77 13.48
N ILE A 104 9.35 -14.41 13.11
CA ILE A 104 8.98 -13.04 12.67
C ILE A 104 9.22 -12.01 13.78
N LEU A 105 9.03 -12.38 15.05
CA LEU A 105 9.15 -11.46 16.19
C LEU A 105 10.59 -11.24 16.69
N LYS A 106 11.58 -11.97 16.16
CA LYS A 106 12.99 -11.81 16.57
C LYS A 106 13.60 -10.57 15.94
N ASP A 107 14.37 -9.82 16.74
CA ASP A 107 15.21 -8.72 16.25
C ASP A 107 16.52 -9.25 15.63
N ASP A 108 16.36 -10.12 14.64
CA ASP A 108 17.45 -10.72 13.87
C ASP A 108 16.99 -10.88 12.43
N ILE A 109 17.73 -10.28 11.50
CA ILE A 109 17.41 -10.30 10.06
C ILE A 109 17.39 -11.73 9.52
N ALA A 110 18.28 -12.61 10.03
CA ALA A 110 18.41 -13.99 9.58
C ALA A 110 17.43 -14.95 10.26
N SER A 111 16.61 -14.45 11.20
CA SER A 111 15.69 -15.27 12.00
C SER A 111 14.64 -16.04 11.19
N THR A 112 14.46 -15.71 9.91
CA THR A 112 13.50 -16.36 9.00
C THR A 112 14.15 -17.13 7.86
N ASP A 113 15.48 -17.22 7.83
CA ASP A 113 16.21 -17.84 6.71
C ASP A 113 16.06 -19.36 6.69
N PHE A 114 15.85 -19.99 7.86
CA PHE A 114 15.62 -21.43 7.97
C PHE A 114 14.19 -21.84 7.60
N LEU A 115 13.26 -20.88 7.47
CA LEU A 115 11.87 -21.15 7.13
C LEU A 115 11.74 -21.40 5.62
N ALA A 116 11.06 -22.48 5.28
CA ALA A 116 10.84 -22.89 3.90
C ALA A 116 9.96 -21.89 3.13
N GLY A 117 10.14 -21.88 1.80
CA GLY A 117 9.33 -21.09 0.87
C GLY A 117 10.06 -19.88 0.32
N TYR A 118 9.37 -19.17 -0.57
CA TYR A 118 9.91 -18.06 -1.33
C TYR A 118 9.56 -16.73 -0.67
N VAL A 119 10.55 -15.84 -0.56
CA VAL A 119 10.34 -14.41 -0.32
C VAL A 119 11.38 -13.64 -1.12
N GLY A 120 10.95 -12.69 -1.93
CA GLY A 120 11.85 -11.91 -2.77
C GLY A 120 11.08 -11.15 -3.83
N TRP A 121 11.75 -10.84 -4.93
CA TRP A 121 11.14 -10.16 -6.08
C TRP A 121 9.90 -10.91 -6.58
N ALA A 122 8.94 -10.20 -7.15
CA ALA A 122 7.71 -10.83 -7.64
C ALA A 122 7.93 -11.64 -8.92
N GLU A 123 8.76 -11.15 -9.84
CA GLU A 123 9.02 -11.77 -11.16
C GLU A 123 9.46 -13.25 -11.11
N PRO A 124 10.38 -13.69 -10.22
CA PRO A 124 10.80 -15.10 -10.15
C PRO A 124 9.77 -16.01 -9.43
N CYS A 125 8.73 -15.43 -8.81
CA CYS A 125 7.81 -16.18 -7.97
C CYS A 125 6.78 -16.91 -8.83
N SER A 126 7.01 -18.19 -9.10
CA SER A 126 6.16 -19.00 -9.98
C SER A 126 4.70 -19.12 -9.52
N ALA A 127 4.43 -18.89 -8.23
CA ALA A 127 3.08 -18.85 -7.67
C ALA A 127 2.17 -17.80 -8.37
N PHE A 128 2.75 -16.77 -8.98
CA PHE A 128 2.02 -15.67 -9.62
C PHE A 128 2.09 -15.67 -11.16
N ASN A 129 2.69 -16.69 -11.78
CA ASN A 129 2.85 -16.76 -13.23
C ASN A 129 1.53 -16.93 -14.00
N PHE A 130 0.41 -17.12 -13.31
CA PHE A 130 -0.93 -17.15 -13.89
C PHE A 130 -1.42 -15.77 -14.33
N TRP A 131 -0.89 -14.70 -13.72
CA TRP A 131 -1.38 -13.34 -13.94
C TRP A 131 -0.33 -12.44 -14.57
N THR A 132 -0.77 -11.59 -15.50
CA THR A 132 0.01 -10.45 -15.95
C THR A 132 0.18 -9.48 -14.76
N PRO A 133 1.42 -9.10 -14.39
CA PRO A 133 1.64 -8.17 -13.29
C PRO A 133 1.01 -6.79 -13.51
N HIS A 134 0.52 -6.17 -12.44
CA HIS A 134 0.00 -4.81 -12.45
C HIS A 134 0.59 -4.01 -11.28
N LYS A 135 1.09 -2.81 -11.57
CA LYS A 135 1.85 -1.97 -10.62
C LYS A 135 1.06 -1.50 -9.40
N ALA A 136 -0.26 -1.43 -9.51
CA ALA A 136 -1.13 -0.98 -8.43
C ALA A 136 -1.83 -2.13 -7.68
N HIS A 137 -1.70 -3.37 -8.15
CA HIS A 137 -2.50 -4.47 -7.61
C HIS A 137 -1.70 -5.36 -6.66
N HIS A 138 -2.32 -5.69 -5.53
CA HIS A 138 -1.91 -6.76 -4.64
C HIS A 138 -2.74 -8.00 -4.93
N LEU A 139 -2.11 -9.17 -4.94
CA LEU A 139 -2.80 -10.46 -5.05
C LEU A 139 -2.39 -11.33 -3.87
N ALA A 140 -3.32 -12.07 -3.30
CA ALA A 140 -3.00 -13.09 -2.32
C ALA A 140 -3.96 -14.27 -2.44
N PHE A 141 -3.49 -15.46 -2.10
CA PHE A 141 -4.33 -16.66 -2.08
C PHE A 141 -3.76 -17.72 -1.15
N ALA A 142 -4.63 -18.62 -0.71
CA ALA A 142 -4.25 -19.87 -0.08
C ALA A 142 -4.50 -21.05 -1.02
N SER A 143 -3.63 -22.06 -0.94
CA SER A 143 -3.78 -23.31 -1.70
C SER A 143 -3.17 -24.49 -0.96
N VAL A 144 -3.51 -25.71 -1.37
CA VAL A 144 -2.85 -26.92 -0.89
C VAL A 144 -1.82 -27.37 -1.91
N VAL A 145 -0.56 -27.46 -1.52
CA VAL A 145 0.55 -27.92 -2.36
C VAL A 145 1.40 -28.91 -1.57
N ALA A 146 1.66 -30.08 -2.16
CA ALA A 146 2.50 -31.12 -1.56
C ALA A 146 2.16 -31.45 -0.10
N GLY A 147 0.86 -31.51 0.24
CA GLY A 147 0.40 -31.83 1.59
C GLY A 147 0.59 -30.71 2.62
N SER A 148 0.80 -29.47 2.19
CA SER A 148 0.84 -28.28 3.06
C SER A 148 -0.17 -27.23 2.60
N VAL A 149 -0.67 -26.43 3.54
CA VAL A 149 -1.39 -25.19 3.22
C VAL A 149 -0.34 -24.11 2.97
N ILE A 150 -0.35 -23.55 1.78
CA ILE A 150 0.53 -22.46 1.36
C ILE A 150 -0.28 -21.17 1.32
N VAL A 151 0.29 -20.08 1.81
CA VAL A 151 -0.18 -18.73 1.52
C VAL A 151 0.83 -18.05 0.62
N ALA A 152 0.32 -17.50 -0.48
CA ALA A 152 1.07 -16.66 -1.38
C ALA A 152 0.49 -15.25 -1.37
N ALA A 153 1.37 -14.24 -1.35
CA ALA A 153 0.99 -12.85 -1.55
C ALA A 153 2.00 -12.13 -2.45
N ARG A 154 1.51 -11.34 -3.38
CA ARG A 154 2.28 -10.44 -4.25
C ARG A 154 1.89 -9.01 -3.91
N VAL A 155 2.87 -8.21 -3.49
CA VAL A 155 2.69 -6.81 -3.17
C VAL A 155 3.14 -5.98 -4.38
N PHE A 156 2.17 -5.36 -5.06
CA PHE A 156 2.37 -4.72 -6.36
C PHE A 156 2.94 -5.70 -7.38
N ASP A 157 3.80 -5.23 -8.28
CA ASP A 157 4.66 -6.05 -9.15
C ASP A 157 6.10 -6.14 -8.63
N ILE A 158 6.32 -5.84 -7.34
CA ILE A 158 7.66 -5.67 -6.77
C ILE A 158 8.09 -6.89 -5.97
N TYR A 159 7.33 -7.29 -4.93
CA TYR A 159 7.71 -8.35 -4.02
C TYR A 159 6.65 -9.43 -3.92
N ALA A 160 7.08 -10.66 -3.66
CA ALA A 160 6.21 -11.80 -3.43
C ALA A 160 6.69 -12.66 -2.27
N VAL A 161 5.73 -13.34 -1.66
CA VAL A 161 5.91 -14.41 -0.67
C VAL A 161 5.07 -15.60 -1.11
N ALA A 162 5.60 -16.80 -0.95
CA ALA A 162 4.86 -18.05 -1.08
C ALA A 162 5.48 -19.05 -0.09
N ILE A 163 4.82 -19.22 1.06
CA ILE A 163 5.36 -20.02 2.16
C ILE A 163 4.31 -21.02 2.66
N PRO A 164 4.73 -22.19 3.16
CA PRO A 164 3.85 -23.02 3.95
C PRO A 164 3.48 -22.30 5.24
N VAL A 165 2.19 -22.31 5.55
CA VAL A 165 1.65 -21.79 6.81
C VAL A 165 1.15 -22.93 7.71
N SER A 166 0.81 -24.09 7.13
CA SER A 166 0.55 -25.30 7.88
C SER A 166 1.03 -26.55 7.14
N ARG A 167 1.51 -27.55 7.89
CA ARG A 167 1.78 -28.92 7.40
C ARG A 167 0.63 -29.88 7.69
N GLU A 168 -0.41 -29.42 8.38
CA GLU A 168 -1.53 -30.23 8.85
C GLU A 168 -2.80 -29.90 8.05
N VAL A 169 -2.78 -30.17 6.75
CA VAL A 169 -3.88 -29.84 5.82
C VAL A 169 -5.24 -30.29 6.34
N SER A 170 -5.30 -31.48 6.96
CA SER A 170 -6.53 -32.05 7.50
C SER A 170 -7.18 -31.23 8.62
N ARG A 171 -6.50 -30.25 9.23
CA ARG A 171 -7.11 -29.30 10.17
C ARG A 171 -8.06 -28.34 9.47
N TYR A 172 -7.70 -27.88 8.28
CA TYR A 172 -8.41 -26.79 7.59
C TYR A 172 -9.17 -27.27 6.35
N VAL A 173 -8.74 -28.36 5.74
CA VAL A 173 -9.27 -28.90 4.49
C VAL A 173 -9.60 -30.38 4.70
N LYS A 174 -10.88 -30.73 4.69
CA LYS A 174 -11.35 -32.12 4.92
C LYS A 174 -11.48 -32.89 3.61
N THR A 175 -11.81 -32.19 2.54
CA THR A 175 -12.04 -32.77 1.21
C THR A 175 -11.32 -31.96 0.14
N GLY A 176 -11.13 -32.54 -1.05
CA GLY A 176 -10.62 -31.79 -2.20
C GLY A 176 -11.51 -30.61 -2.58
N ALA A 177 -12.82 -30.69 -2.33
CA ALA A 177 -13.74 -29.58 -2.54
C ALA A 177 -13.49 -28.41 -1.57
N ASP A 178 -13.00 -28.69 -0.36
CA ASP A 178 -12.64 -27.63 0.60
C ASP A 178 -11.36 -26.91 0.19
N ALA A 179 -10.42 -27.61 -0.47
CA ALA A 179 -9.21 -26.97 -1.00
C ALA A 179 -9.57 -25.91 -2.07
N MET A 180 -10.62 -26.13 -2.85
CA MET A 180 -11.12 -25.17 -3.83
C MET A 180 -11.77 -23.94 -3.19
N LYS A 181 -12.19 -24.03 -1.92
CA LYS A 181 -12.79 -22.91 -1.16
C LYS A 181 -11.75 -22.06 -0.43
N LEU A 182 -10.47 -22.40 -0.52
CA LEU A 182 -9.43 -21.59 0.11
C LEU A 182 -9.44 -20.17 -0.46
N PRO A 183 -9.16 -19.13 0.34
CA PRO A 183 -9.42 -17.76 -0.09
C PRO A 183 -8.47 -17.24 -1.17
N PHE A 184 -8.98 -16.29 -1.93
CA PHE A 184 -8.26 -15.45 -2.88
C PHE A 184 -8.67 -13.99 -2.64
N LEU A 185 -7.69 -13.09 -2.72
CA LEU A 185 -7.83 -11.67 -2.48
C LEU A 185 -7.08 -10.90 -3.57
N ALA A 186 -7.73 -9.91 -4.15
CA ALA A 186 -7.09 -8.92 -5.01
C ALA A 186 -7.45 -7.51 -4.53
N ILE A 187 -6.46 -6.62 -4.39
CA ILE A 187 -6.66 -5.22 -3.97
C ILE A 187 -5.99 -4.30 -4.98
N ASP A 188 -6.72 -3.30 -5.48
CA ASP A 188 -6.16 -2.17 -6.20
C ASP A 188 -5.84 -1.05 -5.19
N ALA A 189 -4.56 -0.80 -4.95
CA ALA A 189 -4.10 0.20 -4.00
C ALA A 189 -4.40 1.64 -4.42
N ALA A 190 -4.61 1.89 -5.72
CA ALA A 190 -4.90 3.23 -6.23
C ALA A 190 -6.37 3.61 -6.01
N SER A 191 -7.28 2.67 -6.27
CA SER A 191 -8.73 2.90 -6.14
C SER A 191 -9.32 2.42 -4.82
N GLY A 192 -8.63 1.54 -4.09
CA GLY A 192 -9.15 0.83 -2.92
C GLY A 192 -10.10 -0.32 -3.27
N ARG A 193 -10.33 -0.61 -4.56
CA ARG A 193 -11.22 -1.68 -4.97
C ARG A 193 -10.64 -3.03 -4.56
N THR A 194 -11.48 -3.86 -3.94
CA THR A 194 -11.11 -5.18 -3.44
C THR A 194 -12.01 -6.24 -4.07
N ILE A 195 -11.42 -7.39 -4.42
CA ILE A 195 -12.13 -8.62 -4.80
C ILE A 195 -11.74 -9.69 -3.79
N GLU A 196 -12.73 -10.20 -3.07
CA GLU A 196 -12.63 -11.39 -2.24
C GLU A 196 -13.40 -12.51 -2.94
N ALA A 197 -12.73 -13.65 -3.11
CA ALA A 197 -13.29 -14.83 -3.74
C ALA A 197 -12.60 -16.08 -3.16
N THR A 198 -12.97 -17.24 -3.66
CA THR A 198 -12.18 -18.46 -3.47
C THR A 198 -11.12 -18.59 -4.57
N PHE A 199 -9.99 -19.22 -4.24
CA PHE A 199 -8.97 -19.52 -5.22
C PHE A 199 -9.48 -20.49 -6.29
N GLY A 200 -10.42 -21.37 -5.94
CA GLY A 200 -11.12 -22.21 -6.90
C GLY A 200 -11.92 -21.39 -7.93
N GLU A 201 -12.66 -20.36 -7.53
CA GLU A 201 -13.37 -19.47 -8.47
C GLU A 201 -12.41 -18.74 -9.40
N GLU A 202 -11.26 -18.29 -8.90
CA GLU A 202 -10.24 -17.64 -9.70
C GLU A 202 -9.58 -18.62 -10.70
N GLN A 203 -9.33 -19.86 -10.28
CA GLN A 203 -8.87 -20.93 -11.18
C GLN A 203 -9.90 -21.19 -12.30
N HIS A 204 -11.19 -21.21 -11.99
CA HIS A 204 -12.24 -21.32 -13.00
C HIS A 204 -12.24 -20.11 -13.94
N ARG A 205 -12.01 -18.88 -13.45
CA ARG A 205 -11.87 -17.69 -14.29
C ARG A 205 -10.70 -17.84 -15.25
N LEU A 206 -9.52 -18.22 -14.76
CA LEU A 206 -8.33 -18.46 -15.58
C LEU A 206 -8.57 -19.56 -16.63
N ALA A 207 -9.26 -20.64 -16.26
CA ALA A 207 -9.62 -21.70 -17.21
C ALA A 207 -10.54 -21.18 -18.34
N ARG A 208 -11.50 -20.31 -18.03
CA ARG A 208 -12.34 -19.64 -19.05
C ARG A 208 -11.50 -18.77 -19.98
N GLU A 209 -10.53 -18.03 -19.45
CA GLU A 209 -9.61 -17.23 -20.27
C GLU A 209 -8.75 -18.10 -21.19
N MET A 210 -8.28 -19.26 -20.71
CA MET A 210 -7.59 -20.25 -21.55
C MET A 210 -8.46 -20.74 -22.71
N THR A 211 -9.74 -21.04 -22.44
CA THR A 211 -10.69 -21.45 -23.48
C THR A 211 -10.97 -20.32 -24.47
N LYS A 212 -11.22 -19.10 -23.98
CA LYS A 212 -11.51 -17.89 -24.78
C LYS A 212 -10.35 -17.55 -25.71
N HIS A 213 -9.12 -17.55 -25.20
CA HIS A 213 -7.94 -17.11 -25.94
C HIS A 213 -7.13 -18.25 -26.58
N ARG A 214 -7.47 -19.51 -26.32
CA ARG A 214 -6.78 -20.70 -26.82
C ARG A 214 -5.26 -20.69 -26.56
N ARG A 215 -4.87 -20.18 -25.40
CA ARG A 215 -3.46 -20.14 -24.94
C ARG A 215 -3.38 -20.43 -23.46
N THR A 216 -2.18 -20.70 -22.96
CA THR A 216 -1.90 -20.79 -21.53
C THR A 216 -1.73 -19.38 -20.92
N PRO A 217 -1.82 -19.25 -19.57
CA PRO A 217 -1.46 -18.03 -18.86
C PRO A 217 -0.07 -17.49 -19.23
N PRO A 218 0.24 -16.20 -18.97
CA PRO A 218 -0.49 -15.30 -18.05
C PRO A 218 -1.73 -14.64 -18.66
N PHE A 219 -2.74 -14.36 -17.83
CA PHE A 219 -3.90 -13.53 -18.17
C PHE A 219 -4.00 -12.32 -17.25
N SER A 220 -4.80 -11.32 -17.62
CA SER A 220 -5.06 -10.20 -16.72
C SER A 220 -5.66 -10.67 -15.40
N ASP A 221 -5.25 -10.04 -14.31
CA ASP A 221 -5.81 -10.28 -12.97
C ASP A 221 -7.28 -9.82 -12.89
N PRO A 222 -8.06 -10.23 -11.88
CA PRO A 222 -9.49 -9.94 -11.85
C PRO A 222 -9.81 -8.46 -11.62
N LEU A 223 -8.80 -7.65 -11.26
CA LEU A 223 -8.94 -6.21 -11.12
C LEU A 223 -8.62 -5.45 -12.42
N SER A 224 -8.00 -6.10 -13.38
CA SER A 224 -7.73 -5.49 -14.67
C SER A 224 -9.04 -5.40 -15.45
N VAL A 225 -9.60 -4.19 -15.53
CA VAL A 225 -10.75 -3.95 -16.40
C VAL A 225 -10.24 -4.18 -17.83
N GLU A 226 -10.75 -5.21 -18.52
CA GLU A 226 -10.67 -5.22 -19.97
C GLU A 226 -11.36 -3.94 -20.44
N SER A 227 -10.60 -2.96 -20.93
CA SER A 227 -11.16 -1.81 -21.62
C SER A 227 -11.85 -2.31 -22.90
N ALA A 228 -13.05 -2.85 -22.75
CA ALA A 228 -13.91 -3.18 -23.85
C ALA A 228 -14.36 -1.86 -24.48
N GLY A 229 -13.81 -1.54 -25.65
CA GLY A 229 -14.36 -0.54 -26.57
C GLY A 229 -13.88 0.90 -26.36
N SER A 230 -12.66 1.20 -26.83
CA SER A 230 -12.30 2.54 -27.32
C SER A 230 -11.74 2.42 -28.74
N GLU A 231 -12.44 1.65 -29.59
CA GLU A 231 -12.33 1.78 -31.03
C GLU A 231 -13.64 2.41 -31.52
N LEU A 232 -13.64 3.74 -31.62
CA LEU A 232 -14.34 4.55 -32.62
C LEU A 232 -14.24 6.01 -32.18
N GLN A 233 -13.16 6.65 -32.60
CA GLN A 233 -13.12 8.03 -33.10
C GLN A 233 -11.68 8.33 -33.54
N SER A 234 -11.30 7.75 -34.68
CA SER A 234 -10.30 8.39 -35.56
C SER A 234 -11.04 9.41 -36.41
N VAL A 235 -10.51 10.63 -36.37
CA VAL A 235 -10.84 11.81 -37.19
C VAL A 235 -10.86 11.48 -38.68
#